data_AF-A0A9E2DV81-F1
#
_entry.id   AF-A0A9E2DV81-F1
#
_cell.length_a   1.000
_cell.length_b   1.000
_cell.length_c   1.000
_cell.angle_alpha   90.00
_cell.angle_beta   90.00
_cell.angle_gamma   90.00
#
_symmetry.space_group_name_H-M   'P 1'
#
loop_
_entity.id
_entity.type
_entity.pdbx_description
1 polymer ?
#
loop_
_entity_poly.entity_id
_entity_poly.type
_entity_poly.pdbx_seq_one_letter_code
_entity_poly.pdbx_strand_id
1 'polypeptide(L)'
;TQAWAQENNVAVLPMVYGAVDWDHNGTLSAEDKANFIIWLDETIPADYDGPICLDLEGTLWSVLDSSNQLVMDVAIDAYVEQIEFAKELRPNAKIGFWGFPKKSHTKLNSTTASIDRLLEACTAIFPDVYENNPGGFDAPRLRTHIESTIAMVNGEIPVYAQVSPRYKVDSTGYRHFHDHDEFMRDQVQSALDAVWTDANGKEHKVNGIAFWEAYTYISQYTEGWSEMSMTERKGAWDSVDNLHVEYLEGIKELVDANASTYPSQEEDTIEVTVSSNSNAATEAKEIAVASLKAAKAQQQAVLVRTIHSLNTSMVATTSSYKKSASSYRSARNNWSKVRRTFSRTARKFGRNSSQYKKAYTTYKTARNEMQSASKEYQEDRNEFKSARASMNQAKQQWKTANEGWSEMAAAEATLLASK
;
A
#
# COMPACT_ATOMS: atom_id res chain seq x y z
N THR A 1 9.38 -8.90 28.22
CA THR A 1 8.17 -8.84 27.35
C THR A 1 7.70 -10.18 26.78
N GLN A 2 8.52 -10.95 26.05
CA GLN A 2 8.07 -12.18 25.36
C GLN A 2 7.43 -13.23 26.28
N ALA A 3 8.04 -13.48 27.45
CA ALA A 3 7.51 -14.43 28.43
C ALA A 3 6.10 -14.03 28.91
N TRP A 4 5.92 -12.75 29.26
CA TRP A 4 4.61 -12.22 29.64
C TRP A 4 3.59 -12.38 28.51
N ALA A 5 3.95 -12.08 27.26
CA ALA A 5 3.04 -12.23 26.12
C ALA A 5 2.58 -13.69 25.93
N GLN A 6 3.52 -14.65 26.07
CA GLN A 6 3.21 -16.07 26.00
C GLN A 6 2.27 -16.52 27.14
N GLU A 7 2.52 -16.06 28.37
CA GLU A 7 1.71 -16.39 29.55
C GLU A 7 0.29 -15.80 29.47
N ASN A 8 0.12 -14.69 28.75
CA ASN A 8 -1.13 -13.94 28.65
C ASN A 8 -1.89 -14.13 27.33
N ASN A 9 -1.49 -15.11 26.51
CA ASN A 9 -2.09 -15.42 25.22
C ASN A 9 -2.08 -14.22 24.24
N VAL A 10 -1.01 -13.44 24.27
CA VAL A 10 -0.77 -12.34 23.32
C VAL A 10 0.13 -12.87 22.20
N ALA A 11 -0.43 -12.96 21.00
CA ALA A 11 0.28 -13.48 19.84
C ALA A 11 1.32 -12.48 19.32
N VAL A 12 2.42 -13.01 18.77
CA VAL A 12 3.36 -12.22 17.98
C VAL A 12 2.78 -12.08 16.58
N LEU A 13 2.62 -10.84 16.10
CA LEU A 13 2.26 -10.55 14.72
C LEU A 13 3.49 -10.74 13.82
N PRO A 14 3.48 -11.68 12.86
CA PRO A 14 4.54 -11.76 11.86
C PRO A 14 4.58 -10.48 11.01
N MET A 15 5.73 -9.80 11.03
CA MET A 15 5.97 -8.58 10.28
C MET A 15 7.31 -8.68 9.54
N VAL A 16 7.31 -8.40 8.23
CA VAL A 16 8.52 -8.43 7.40
C VAL A 16 8.87 -7.03 6.90
N TYR A 17 10.02 -6.53 7.34
CA TYR A 17 10.59 -5.26 6.88
C TYR A 17 11.06 -5.38 5.43
N GLY A 18 10.60 -4.48 4.57
CA GLY A 18 10.81 -4.54 3.12
C GLY A 18 9.75 -5.35 2.38
N ALA A 19 8.81 -5.97 3.10
CA ALA A 19 7.84 -6.88 2.54
C ALA A 19 8.53 -7.98 1.71
N VAL A 20 8.14 -8.16 0.45
CA VAL A 20 8.82 -9.12 -0.45
C VAL A 20 10.06 -8.48 -1.08
N ASP A 21 10.12 -7.15 -1.22
CA ASP A 21 11.26 -6.36 -1.74
C ASP A 21 12.41 -6.31 -0.72
N TRP A 22 13.10 -7.45 -0.56
CA TRP A 22 14.09 -7.71 0.48
C TRP A 22 15.26 -6.73 0.51
N ASP A 23 15.69 -6.23 -0.66
CA ASP A 23 16.76 -5.23 -0.75
C ASP A 23 16.26 -3.77 -0.72
N HIS A 24 14.94 -3.58 -0.61
CA HIS A 24 14.24 -2.30 -0.50
C HIS A 24 14.48 -1.35 -1.69
N ASN A 25 14.72 -1.88 -2.89
CA ASN A 25 15.04 -1.07 -4.07
C ASN A 25 13.79 -0.63 -4.87
N GLY A 26 12.61 -1.14 -4.51
CA GLY A 26 11.33 -0.89 -5.18
C GLY A 26 11.08 -1.75 -6.42
N THR A 27 11.84 -2.84 -6.61
CA THR A 27 11.72 -3.77 -7.74
C THR A 27 11.83 -5.19 -7.24
N LEU A 28 10.80 -5.99 -7.49
CA LEU A 28 10.77 -7.36 -7.02
C LEU A 28 11.66 -8.29 -7.88
N SER A 29 12.85 -8.62 -7.38
CA SER A 29 13.77 -9.54 -8.05
C SER A 29 13.54 -11.01 -7.65
N ALA A 30 14.22 -11.92 -8.34
CA ALA A 30 14.20 -13.34 -7.97
C ALA A 30 14.90 -13.62 -6.62
N GLU A 31 15.90 -12.80 -6.28
CA GLU A 31 16.62 -12.90 -4.99
C GLU A 31 15.71 -12.45 -3.85
N ASP A 32 14.96 -11.36 -4.05
CA ASP A 32 13.95 -10.85 -3.10
C ASP A 32 12.90 -11.92 -2.78
N LYS A 33 12.31 -12.52 -3.83
CA LYS A 33 11.35 -13.61 -3.69
C LYS A 33 11.93 -14.82 -2.95
N ALA A 34 13.17 -15.20 -3.23
CA ALA A 34 13.82 -16.34 -2.58
C ALA A 34 14.06 -16.09 -1.09
N ASN A 35 14.54 -14.89 -0.73
CA ASN A 35 14.75 -14.51 0.67
C ASN A 35 13.42 -14.40 1.44
N PHE A 36 12.38 -13.87 0.79
CA PHE A 36 11.04 -13.85 1.37
C PHE A 36 10.50 -15.25 1.65
N ILE A 37 10.64 -16.20 0.71
CA ILE A 37 10.25 -17.61 0.93
C ILE A 37 11.00 -18.20 2.14
N ILE A 38 12.31 -17.99 2.23
CA ILE A 38 13.12 -18.49 3.35
C ILE A 38 12.58 -17.93 4.68
N TRP A 39 12.39 -16.60 4.76
CA TRP A 39 11.83 -15.97 5.95
C TRP A 39 10.45 -16.53 6.30
N LEU A 40 9.58 -16.68 5.30
CA LEU A 40 8.21 -17.16 5.48
C LEU A 40 8.18 -18.60 6.00
N ASP A 41 9.02 -19.48 5.46
CA ASP A 41 9.10 -20.89 5.88
C ASP A 41 9.76 -21.05 7.26
N GLU A 42 10.66 -20.15 7.64
CA GLU A 42 11.29 -20.14 8.98
C GLU A 42 10.40 -19.55 10.07
N THR A 43 9.44 -18.68 9.73
CA THR A 43 8.69 -17.89 10.71
C THR A 43 7.19 -18.21 10.76
N ILE A 44 6.60 -18.65 9.65
CA ILE A 44 5.14 -18.79 9.50
C ILE A 44 4.79 -20.16 8.91
N PRO A 45 4.03 -21.00 9.63
CA PRO A 45 3.55 -22.29 9.12
C PRO A 45 2.78 -22.16 7.80
N ALA A 46 2.84 -23.20 6.96
CA ALA A 46 2.19 -23.20 5.65
C ALA A 46 0.66 -23.06 5.70
N ASP A 47 0.04 -23.55 6.77
CA ASP A 47 -1.40 -23.52 7.03
C ASP A 47 -1.86 -22.33 7.88
N TYR A 48 -0.97 -21.38 8.18
CA TYR A 48 -1.28 -20.20 8.97
C TYR A 48 -2.43 -19.37 8.35
N ASP A 49 -3.44 -19.06 9.15
CA ASP A 49 -4.64 -18.30 8.79
C ASP A 49 -4.77 -16.95 9.52
N GLY A 50 -3.73 -16.61 10.29
CA GLY A 50 -3.64 -15.37 11.06
C GLY A 50 -3.13 -14.18 10.24
N PRO A 51 -2.98 -13.01 10.90
CA PRO A 51 -2.50 -11.81 10.26
C PRO A 51 -1.01 -11.88 9.89
N ILE A 52 -0.63 -11.40 8.70
CA ILE A 52 0.76 -11.16 8.29
C ILE A 52 0.86 -9.71 7.82
N CYS A 53 1.77 -8.95 8.45
CA CYS A 53 1.98 -7.54 8.14
C CYS A 53 3.21 -7.35 7.24
N LEU A 54 3.00 -6.80 6.05
CA LEU A 54 4.06 -6.47 5.11
C LEU A 54 4.49 -5.01 5.30
N ASP A 55 5.74 -4.76 5.65
CA ASP A 55 6.22 -3.40 5.89
C ASP A 55 7.01 -2.87 4.68
N LEU A 56 6.29 -2.26 3.74
CA LEU A 56 6.84 -1.68 2.54
C LEU A 56 6.85 -0.14 2.62
N GLU A 57 7.81 0.41 3.37
CA GLU A 57 7.96 1.84 3.62
C GLU A 57 8.93 2.57 2.67
N GLY A 58 9.47 1.88 1.65
CA GLY A 58 10.47 2.43 0.73
C GLY A 58 10.00 3.63 -0.09
N THR A 59 10.65 3.89 -1.22
CA THR A 59 10.34 5.11 -2.02
C THR A 59 8.86 5.24 -2.45
N LEU A 60 8.12 4.13 -2.49
CA LEU A 60 6.70 4.07 -2.84
C LEU A 60 5.75 4.53 -1.72
N TRP A 61 6.17 4.52 -0.45
CA TRP A 61 5.28 4.84 0.68
C TRP A 61 4.76 6.28 0.66
N SER A 62 5.62 7.21 0.27
CA SER A 62 5.25 8.62 0.06
C SER A 62 4.37 8.82 -1.19
N VAL A 63 4.44 7.89 -2.15
CA VAL A 63 3.64 7.94 -3.38
C VAL A 63 2.17 7.61 -3.08
N LEU A 64 1.91 6.84 -2.01
CA LEU A 64 0.54 6.58 -1.54
C LEU A 64 -0.17 7.84 -1.04
N ASP A 65 0.46 9.00 -0.91
CA ASP A 65 -0.25 10.28 -0.65
C ASP A 65 -0.58 11.07 -1.94
N SER A 66 -0.31 10.50 -3.12
CA SER A 66 -0.49 11.21 -4.38
C SER A 66 -1.95 11.51 -4.68
N SER A 67 -2.24 12.71 -5.17
CA SER A 67 -3.54 13.07 -5.76
C SER A 67 -3.68 12.68 -7.23
N ASN A 68 -2.62 12.12 -7.84
CA ASN A 68 -2.62 11.73 -9.24
C ASN A 68 -2.79 10.20 -9.36
N GLN A 69 -3.92 9.76 -9.91
CA GLN A 69 -4.23 8.33 -10.04
C GLN A 69 -3.17 7.54 -10.80
N LEU A 70 -2.54 8.10 -11.85
CA LEU A 70 -1.49 7.39 -12.59
C LEU A 70 -0.22 7.17 -11.77
N VAL A 71 0.08 8.11 -10.87
CA VAL A 71 1.22 8.00 -9.94
C VAL A 71 0.88 7.01 -8.83
N MET A 72 -0.33 7.08 -8.30
CA MET A 72 -0.87 6.11 -7.34
C MET A 72 -0.87 4.69 -7.91
N ASP A 73 -1.36 4.49 -9.13
CA ASP A 73 -1.43 3.19 -9.80
C ASP A 73 -0.04 2.54 -9.95
N VAL A 74 1.02 3.33 -10.15
CA VAL A 74 2.40 2.80 -10.20
C VAL A 74 2.84 2.26 -8.85
N ALA A 75 2.47 2.92 -7.75
CA ALA A 75 2.72 2.40 -6.42
C ALA A 75 1.85 1.16 -6.18
N ILE A 76 0.54 1.27 -6.36
CA ILE A 76 -0.42 0.16 -6.18
C ILE A 76 0.01 -1.07 -6.95
N ASP A 77 0.42 -0.97 -8.22
CA ASP A 77 0.87 -2.13 -9.01
C ASP A 77 2.04 -2.87 -8.33
N ALA A 78 2.96 -2.14 -7.71
CA ALA A 78 4.09 -2.73 -6.98
C ALA A 78 3.67 -3.32 -5.62
N TYR A 79 2.75 -2.69 -4.88
CA TYR A 79 2.19 -3.28 -3.67
C TYR A 79 1.37 -4.56 -3.99
N VAL A 80 0.55 -4.51 -5.04
CA VAL A 80 -0.26 -5.66 -5.50
C VAL A 80 0.63 -6.82 -5.94
N GLU A 81 1.72 -6.57 -6.67
CA GLU A 81 2.66 -7.64 -7.04
C GLU A 81 3.24 -8.37 -5.80
N GLN A 82 3.54 -7.63 -4.73
CA GLN A 82 4.10 -8.21 -3.51
C GLN A 82 3.06 -8.99 -2.70
N ILE A 83 1.85 -8.45 -2.54
CA ILE A 83 0.83 -9.12 -1.75
C ILE A 83 0.28 -10.35 -2.45
N GLU A 84 0.14 -10.34 -3.77
CA GLU A 84 -0.26 -11.52 -4.53
C GLU A 84 0.79 -12.63 -4.41
N PHE A 85 2.08 -12.29 -4.48
CA PHE A 85 3.14 -13.27 -4.26
C PHE A 85 3.12 -13.86 -2.83
N ALA A 86 2.86 -13.03 -1.81
CA ALA A 86 2.71 -13.51 -0.43
C ALA A 86 1.48 -14.43 -0.27
N LYS A 87 0.36 -14.06 -0.89
CA LYS A 87 -0.89 -14.85 -0.88
C LYS A 87 -0.75 -16.18 -1.61
N GLU A 88 0.00 -16.24 -2.71
CA GLU A 88 0.31 -17.51 -3.38
C GLU A 88 1.01 -18.50 -2.44
N LEU A 89 1.85 -18.01 -1.52
CA LEU A 89 2.61 -18.83 -0.58
C LEU A 89 1.86 -19.14 0.73
N ARG A 90 0.93 -18.28 1.15
CA ARG A 90 0.08 -18.44 2.34
C ARG A 90 -1.37 -18.03 2.03
N PRO A 91 -2.13 -18.83 1.25
CA PRO A 91 -3.44 -18.45 0.74
C PRO A 91 -4.52 -18.28 1.80
N ASN A 92 -4.33 -18.87 2.99
CA ASN A 92 -5.28 -18.76 4.10
C ASN A 92 -4.97 -17.57 5.02
N ALA A 93 -3.78 -16.97 4.91
CA ALA A 93 -3.37 -15.90 5.80
C ALA A 93 -4.07 -14.58 5.49
N LYS A 94 -4.18 -13.73 6.51
CA LYS A 94 -4.76 -12.40 6.44
C LYS A 94 -3.63 -11.39 6.23
N ILE A 95 -3.31 -11.09 4.98
CA ILE A 95 -2.11 -10.35 4.57
C ILE A 95 -2.48 -8.92 4.17
N GLY A 96 -1.63 -7.97 4.56
CA GLY A 96 -1.82 -6.55 4.28
C GLY A 96 -0.54 -5.77 4.54
N PHE A 97 -0.59 -4.45 4.37
CA PHE A 97 0.58 -3.58 4.53
C PHE A 97 0.49 -2.73 5.79
N TRP A 98 1.63 -2.58 6.47
CA TRP A 98 1.77 -1.68 7.62
C TRP A 98 1.37 -0.24 7.25
N GLY A 99 0.65 0.40 8.16
CA GLY A 99 0.19 1.79 8.05
C GLY A 99 -0.87 2.05 6.98
N PHE A 100 -1.32 1.03 6.25
CA PHE A 100 -2.27 1.17 5.15
C PHE A 100 -3.70 0.80 5.59
N PRO A 101 -4.73 1.59 5.22
CA PRO A 101 -4.64 2.92 4.60
C PRO A 101 -4.04 3.95 5.56
N LYS A 102 -3.41 4.97 4.98
CA LYS A 102 -2.78 6.07 5.72
C LYS A 102 -3.84 7.00 6.28
N LYS A 103 -3.51 7.71 7.36
CA LYS A 103 -4.32 8.81 7.92
C LYS A 103 -4.70 9.89 6.90
N SER A 104 -3.97 10.04 5.80
CA SER A 104 -4.29 10.96 4.69
C SER A 104 -5.48 10.47 3.86
N HIS A 105 -5.64 9.17 3.67
CA HIS A 105 -6.71 8.55 2.89
C HIS A 105 -8.08 8.72 3.53
N THR A 106 -8.14 8.69 4.86
CA THR A 106 -9.39 8.69 5.64
C THR A 106 -9.84 10.08 6.06
N LYS A 107 -9.20 11.16 5.60
CA LYS A 107 -9.65 12.52 5.89
C LYS A 107 -10.92 12.81 5.09
N LEU A 108 -11.89 13.48 5.71
CA LEU A 108 -13.14 13.88 5.07
C LEU A 108 -12.94 14.61 3.74
N ASN A 109 -11.87 15.41 3.64
CA ASN A 109 -11.47 16.15 2.46
C ASN A 109 -10.18 15.58 1.83
N SER A 110 -10.00 14.26 1.89
CA SER A 110 -8.86 13.62 1.25
C SER A 110 -8.78 14.03 -0.23
N THR A 111 -7.58 14.41 -0.64
CA THR A 111 -7.27 14.71 -2.04
C THR A 111 -6.45 13.59 -2.68
N THR A 112 -6.21 12.51 -1.94
CA THR A 112 -5.47 11.36 -2.46
C THR A 112 -6.28 10.68 -3.55
N ALA A 113 -5.58 10.15 -4.54
CA ALA A 113 -6.17 9.29 -5.55
C ALA A 113 -6.75 8.01 -4.92
N SER A 114 -7.57 7.28 -5.67
CA SER A 114 -8.19 6.03 -5.20
C SER A 114 -7.13 4.98 -4.89
N ILE A 115 -7.35 4.29 -3.78
CA ILE A 115 -6.55 3.18 -3.27
C ILE A 115 -7.31 1.84 -3.31
N ASP A 116 -8.49 1.82 -3.92
CA ASP A 116 -9.45 0.70 -3.84
C ASP A 116 -8.84 -0.60 -4.36
N ARG A 117 -8.08 -0.53 -5.45
CA ARG A 117 -7.35 -1.68 -6.01
C ARG A 117 -6.39 -2.35 -5.00
N LEU A 118 -5.77 -1.57 -4.12
CA LEU A 118 -4.89 -2.11 -3.10
C LEU A 118 -5.69 -2.65 -1.90
N LEU A 119 -6.77 -1.97 -1.52
CA LEU A 119 -7.70 -2.47 -0.50
C LEU A 119 -8.28 -3.85 -0.92
N GLU A 120 -8.72 -3.99 -2.17
CA GLU A 120 -9.25 -5.24 -2.75
C GLU A 120 -8.22 -6.38 -2.82
N ALA A 121 -6.92 -6.05 -2.97
CA ALA A 121 -5.87 -7.06 -3.02
C ALA A 121 -5.52 -7.62 -1.64
N CYS A 122 -5.71 -6.82 -0.58
CA CYS A 122 -5.45 -7.18 0.81
C CYS A 122 -6.47 -8.19 1.36
N THR A 123 -6.01 -9.06 2.26
CA THR A 123 -6.87 -9.94 3.09
C THR A 123 -6.81 -9.58 4.58
N ALA A 124 -6.03 -8.56 4.94
CA ALA A 124 -6.08 -7.79 6.18
C ALA A 124 -5.67 -6.34 5.93
N ILE A 125 -6.09 -5.43 6.82
CA ILE A 125 -5.75 -4.01 6.76
C ILE A 125 -5.07 -3.61 8.08
N PHE A 126 -3.95 -2.88 8.01
CA PHE A 126 -3.11 -2.56 9.18
C PHE A 126 -2.88 -1.05 9.31
N PRO A 127 -3.92 -0.24 9.58
CA PRO A 127 -3.80 1.21 9.69
C PRO A 127 -2.98 1.57 10.92
N ASP A 128 -2.09 2.57 10.82
CA ASP A 128 -1.37 3.08 11.98
C ASP A 128 -2.16 4.18 12.70
N VAL A 129 -2.23 4.08 14.03
CA VAL A 129 -2.80 5.12 14.90
C VAL A 129 -1.72 5.81 15.72
N TYR A 130 -0.47 5.77 15.26
CA TYR A 130 0.66 6.38 15.98
C TYR A 130 0.42 7.87 16.22
N GLU A 131 0.48 8.28 17.49
CA GLU A 131 0.28 9.67 17.89
C GLU A 131 1.62 10.40 18.04
N ASN A 132 1.67 11.64 17.57
CA ASN A 132 2.84 12.52 17.63
C ASN A 132 2.59 13.87 18.33
N ASN A 133 1.40 14.06 18.91
CA ASN A 133 0.99 15.25 19.64
C ASN A 133 0.88 14.92 21.15
N PRO A 134 2.02 14.79 21.86
CA PRO A 134 2.03 14.44 23.28
C PRO A 134 1.30 15.50 24.13
N GLY A 135 0.53 15.06 25.12
CA GLY A 135 -0.38 15.89 25.91
C GLY A 135 -1.63 16.36 25.15
N GLY A 136 -1.85 15.86 23.92
CA GLY A 136 -3.02 16.13 23.10
C GLY A 136 -4.26 15.34 23.56
N PHE A 137 -5.34 15.50 22.80
CA PHE A 137 -6.53 14.64 22.91
C PHE A 137 -6.95 14.25 21.48
N ASP A 138 -6.20 13.32 20.91
CA ASP A 138 -6.35 12.93 19.50
C ASP A 138 -7.24 11.70 19.30
N ALA A 139 -7.77 11.10 20.39
CA ALA A 139 -8.70 9.98 20.35
C ALA A 139 -9.83 10.12 19.29
N PRO A 140 -10.57 11.25 19.17
CA PRO A 140 -11.62 11.37 18.16
C PRO A 140 -11.09 11.25 16.72
N ARG A 141 -9.92 11.85 16.44
CA ARG A 141 -9.31 11.82 15.10
C ARG A 141 -8.84 10.42 14.75
N LEU A 142 -8.21 9.72 15.70
CA LEU A 142 -7.71 8.37 15.51
C LEU A 142 -8.86 7.36 15.39
N ARG A 143 -9.91 7.52 16.20
CA ARG A 143 -11.17 6.76 16.05
C ARG A 143 -11.77 6.91 14.65
N THR A 144 -11.95 8.15 14.16
CA THR A 144 -12.50 8.39 12.82
C THR A 144 -11.63 7.78 11.71
N HIS A 145 -10.30 7.75 11.88
CA HIS A 145 -9.41 7.08 10.94
C HIS A 145 -9.71 5.57 10.84
N ILE A 146 -9.91 4.91 11.99
CA ILE A 146 -10.26 3.48 12.04
C ILE A 146 -11.68 3.24 11.50
N GLU A 147 -12.68 4.03 11.90
CA GLU A 147 -14.07 3.91 11.40
C GLU A 147 -14.11 4.02 9.87
N SER A 148 -13.40 4.99 9.32
CA SER A 148 -13.30 5.18 7.87
C SER A 148 -12.57 4.02 7.19
N THR A 149 -11.56 3.45 7.84
CA THR A 149 -10.83 2.29 7.32
C THR A 149 -11.73 1.06 7.24
N ILE A 150 -12.52 0.79 8.27
CA ILE A 150 -13.51 -0.31 8.28
C ILE A 150 -14.54 -0.08 7.17
N ALA A 151 -15.03 1.16 7.02
CA ALA A 151 -15.98 1.53 5.97
C ALA A 151 -15.42 1.33 4.55
N MET A 152 -14.14 1.67 4.32
CA MET A 152 -13.49 1.52 3.01
C MET A 152 -13.45 0.07 2.51
N VAL A 153 -13.47 -0.90 3.43
CA VAL A 153 -13.50 -2.34 3.11
C VAL A 153 -14.86 -2.98 3.38
N ASN A 154 -15.90 -2.16 3.56
CA ASN A 154 -17.27 -2.60 3.87
C ASN A 154 -17.37 -3.55 5.07
N GLY A 155 -16.41 -3.50 6.00
CA GLY A 155 -16.30 -4.44 7.12
C GLY A 155 -15.99 -5.90 6.72
N GLU A 156 -15.71 -6.19 5.45
CA GLU A 156 -15.45 -7.55 4.95
C GLU A 156 -14.01 -8.00 5.19
N ILE A 157 -13.06 -7.07 5.19
CA ILE A 157 -11.63 -7.34 5.39
C ILE A 157 -11.25 -7.01 6.83
N PRO A 158 -10.59 -7.91 7.57
CA PRO A 158 -10.26 -7.67 8.97
C PRO A 158 -9.25 -6.51 9.15
N VAL A 159 -9.51 -5.66 10.13
CA VAL A 159 -8.70 -4.46 10.43
C VAL A 159 -7.95 -4.64 11.76
N TYR A 160 -6.63 -4.47 11.73
CA TYR A 160 -5.74 -4.58 12.89
C TYR A 160 -5.00 -3.26 13.13
N ALA A 161 -5.43 -2.47 14.11
CA ALA A 161 -4.86 -1.15 14.37
C ALA A 161 -3.43 -1.26 14.92
N GLN A 162 -2.47 -0.61 14.26
CA GLN A 162 -1.07 -0.56 14.69
C GLN A 162 -0.87 0.60 15.66
N VAL A 163 -0.46 0.29 16.89
CA VAL A 163 -0.18 1.26 17.96
C VAL A 163 1.32 1.29 18.25
N SER A 164 1.85 2.44 18.65
CA SER A 164 3.25 2.57 19.08
C SER A 164 3.33 3.37 20.37
N PRO A 165 4.11 2.91 21.38
CA PRO A 165 4.26 3.63 22.63
C PRO A 165 5.09 4.90 22.45
N ARG A 166 5.69 5.12 21.27
CA ARG A 166 6.54 6.28 21.01
C ARG A 166 5.87 7.36 20.17
N TYR A 167 6.33 8.58 20.39
CA TYR A 167 6.07 9.73 19.51
C TYR A 167 7.37 10.39 19.04
N LYS A 168 7.24 11.16 17.96
CA LYS A 168 8.23 12.13 17.50
C LYS A 168 7.80 13.55 17.83
N VAL A 169 8.74 14.37 18.30
CA VAL A 169 8.52 15.82 18.52
C VAL A 169 9.05 16.68 17.38
N ASP A 170 9.86 16.08 16.51
CA ASP A 170 10.53 16.75 15.39
C ASP A 170 10.97 15.70 14.35
N SER A 171 11.86 16.10 13.43
CA SER A 171 12.42 15.21 12.40
C SER A 171 13.42 14.18 12.93
N THR A 172 13.68 14.12 14.24
CA THR A 172 14.74 13.31 14.82
C THR A 172 14.33 11.89 15.21
N GLY A 173 13.07 11.51 14.96
CA GLY A 173 12.55 10.15 15.04
C GLY A 173 11.64 9.89 16.24
N TYR A 174 11.18 8.64 16.39
CA TYR A 174 10.35 8.17 17.50
C TYR A 174 11.21 7.97 18.75
N ARG A 175 11.36 9.00 19.57
CA ARG A 175 12.31 9.01 20.71
C ARG A 175 11.65 8.85 22.06
N HIS A 176 10.52 9.48 22.23
CA HIS A 176 9.88 9.67 23.52
C HIS A 176 8.72 8.68 23.67
N PHE A 177 8.51 8.21 24.90
CA PHE A 177 7.34 7.40 25.23
C PHE A 177 6.18 8.30 25.61
N HIS A 178 4.98 7.94 25.15
CA HIS A 178 3.72 8.51 25.62
C HIS A 178 3.54 8.26 27.11
N ASP A 179 2.75 9.09 27.77
CA ASP A 179 2.19 8.69 29.06
C ASP A 179 1.28 7.46 28.88
N HIS A 180 1.17 6.60 29.89
CA HIS A 180 0.38 5.37 29.78
C HIS A 180 -1.09 5.66 29.49
N ASP A 181 -1.71 6.58 30.25
CA ASP A 181 -3.12 6.94 30.08
C ASP A 181 -3.36 7.59 28.73
N GLU A 182 -2.43 8.43 28.28
CA GLU A 182 -2.48 9.05 26.95
C GLU A 182 -2.44 8.00 25.83
N PHE A 183 -1.50 7.06 25.89
CA PHE A 183 -1.39 5.98 24.92
C PHE A 183 -2.66 5.10 24.89
N MET A 184 -3.16 4.70 26.06
CA MET A 184 -4.37 3.89 26.16
C MET A 184 -5.58 4.61 25.60
N ARG A 185 -5.77 5.87 25.98
CA ARG A 185 -6.91 6.68 25.52
C ARG A 185 -6.87 6.96 24.02
N ASP A 186 -5.76 7.48 23.54
CA ASP A 186 -5.70 8.03 22.19
C ASP A 186 -5.49 6.97 21.12
N GLN A 187 -4.70 5.93 21.38
CA GLN A 187 -4.38 4.92 20.36
C GLN A 187 -5.20 3.63 20.53
N VAL A 188 -5.34 3.11 21.75
CA VAL A 188 -5.92 1.79 21.99
C VAL A 188 -7.45 1.87 22.10
N GLN A 189 -7.96 2.62 23.08
CA GLN A 189 -9.39 2.76 23.33
C GLN A 189 -10.10 3.38 22.12
N SER A 190 -9.52 4.41 21.50
CA SER A 190 -10.11 5.05 20.32
C SER A 190 -10.28 4.09 19.14
N ALA A 191 -9.34 3.15 18.95
CA ALA A 191 -9.44 2.12 17.93
C ALA A 191 -10.47 1.04 18.28
N LEU A 192 -10.59 0.67 19.56
CA LEU A 192 -11.61 -0.29 20.04
C LEU A 192 -13.04 0.29 20.05
N ASP A 193 -13.16 1.61 20.22
CA ASP A 193 -14.43 2.36 20.17
C ASP A 193 -14.88 2.69 18.75
N ALA A 194 -14.01 2.49 17.76
CA ALA A 194 -14.34 2.71 16.36
C ALA A 194 -15.36 1.68 15.89
N VAL A 195 -16.52 2.15 15.46
CA VAL A 195 -17.60 1.32 14.92
C VAL A 195 -18.10 1.92 13.62
N TRP A 196 -18.19 1.10 12.59
CA TRP A 196 -18.91 1.45 11.36
C TRP A 196 -20.13 0.53 11.22
N THR A 197 -21.29 1.11 10.92
CA THR A 197 -22.53 0.36 10.70
C THR A 197 -22.84 0.31 9.21
N ASP A 198 -23.02 -0.88 8.66
CA ASP A 198 -23.34 -1.05 7.25
C ASP A 198 -24.81 -0.73 6.92
N ALA A 199 -25.16 -0.80 5.63
CA ALA A 199 -26.51 -0.51 5.15
C ALA A 199 -27.59 -1.47 5.70
N ASN A 200 -27.20 -2.63 6.22
CA ASN A 200 -28.09 -3.62 6.83
C ASN A 200 -28.19 -3.45 8.36
N GLY A 201 -27.47 -2.49 8.94
CA GLY A 201 -27.44 -2.26 10.37
C GLY A 201 -26.44 -3.13 11.14
N LYS A 202 -25.57 -3.89 10.46
CA LYS A 202 -24.51 -4.68 11.12
C LYS A 202 -23.36 -3.76 11.52
N GLU A 203 -22.96 -3.83 12.77
CA GLU A 203 -21.78 -3.13 13.30
C GLU A 203 -20.50 -3.90 12.97
N HIS A 204 -19.49 -3.17 12.51
CA HIS A 204 -18.15 -3.66 12.19
C HIS A 204 -17.12 -2.89 13.01
N LYS A 205 -16.12 -3.60 13.51
CA LYS A 205 -15.09 -3.08 14.43
C LYS A 205 -13.72 -3.62 14.04
N VAL A 206 -12.67 -3.14 14.71
CA VAL A 206 -11.32 -3.72 14.60
C VAL A 206 -11.31 -5.18 15.06
N ASN A 207 -10.49 -5.98 14.40
CA ASN A 207 -10.26 -7.39 14.72
C ASN A 207 -9.08 -7.59 15.68
N GLY A 208 -8.29 -6.54 15.93
CA GLY A 208 -7.23 -6.58 16.92
C GLY A 208 -6.42 -5.28 17.00
N ILE A 209 -5.58 -5.22 18.04
CA ILE A 209 -4.59 -4.19 18.28
C ILE A 209 -3.20 -4.82 18.14
N ALA A 210 -2.32 -4.20 17.38
CA ALA A 210 -0.95 -4.63 17.18
C ALA A 210 0.02 -3.61 17.79
N PHE A 211 0.72 -4.01 18.84
CA PHE A 211 1.73 -3.19 19.52
C PHE A 211 3.08 -3.30 18.82
N TRP A 212 3.58 -2.18 18.31
CA TRP A 212 4.86 -2.11 17.62
C TRP A 212 5.85 -1.17 18.31
N GLU A 213 7.09 -1.64 18.44
CA GLU A 213 8.20 -0.87 18.98
C GLU A 213 9.54 -1.42 18.47
N ALA A 214 10.52 -0.54 18.25
CA ALA A 214 11.86 -0.92 17.84
C ALA A 214 12.87 -0.76 19.00
N TYR A 215 13.32 -1.89 19.55
CA TYR A 215 14.31 -1.92 20.64
C TYR A 215 15.60 -1.18 20.30
N THR A 216 15.96 -1.03 19.02
CA THR A 216 17.13 -0.26 18.61
C THR A 216 17.03 1.22 19.00
N TYR A 217 15.83 1.77 19.17
CA TYR A 217 15.62 3.17 19.55
C TYR A 217 16.21 3.51 20.91
N ILE A 218 16.23 2.59 21.89
CA ILE A 218 16.89 2.87 23.16
C ILE A 218 18.39 3.15 22.95
N SER A 219 19.06 2.31 22.14
CA SER A 219 20.48 2.49 21.86
C SER A 219 20.79 3.73 21.03
N GLN A 220 19.86 4.14 20.16
CA GLN A 220 20.04 5.30 19.29
C GLN A 220 19.81 6.63 20.02
N TYR A 221 18.95 6.64 21.03
CA TYR A 221 18.48 7.88 21.67
C TYR A 221 18.91 8.04 23.12
N THR A 222 19.49 7.02 23.75
CA THR A 222 20.16 7.17 25.05
C THR A 222 21.50 7.89 24.86
N GLU A 223 21.63 9.08 25.43
CA GLU A 223 22.87 9.84 25.45
C GLU A 223 23.99 9.03 26.12
N GLY A 224 25.17 9.00 25.49
CA GLY A 224 26.33 8.26 26.00
C GLY A 224 26.21 6.73 25.94
N TRP A 225 25.30 6.17 25.13
CA TRP A 225 25.14 4.72 25.00
C TRP A 225 26.46 3.97 24.74
N SER A 226 27.36 4.54 23.93
CA SER A 226 28.69 3.98 23.64
C SER A 226 29.60 3.91 24.86
N GLU A 227 29.44 4.80 25.82
CA GLU A 227 30.23 4.85 27.05
C GLU A 227 29.64 4.01 28.20
N MET A 228 28.34 3.67 28.12
CA MET A 228 27.69 2.80 29.12
C MET A 228 28.34 1.42 29.18
N SER A 229 28.49 0.92 30.39
CA SER A 229 28.83 -0.48 30.66
C SER A 229 27.72 -1.42 30.19
N MET A 230 28.07 -2.71 30.02
CA MET A 230 27.06 -3.72 29.67
C MET A 230 25.97 -3.88 30.73
N THR A 231 26.28 -3.65 32.00
CA THR A 231 25.29 -3.68 33.09
C THR A 231 24.30 -2.52 32.95
N GLU A 232 24.77 -1.32 32.65
CA GLU A 232 23.90 -0.15 32.46
C GLU A 232 23.03 -0.31 31.20
N ARG A 233 23.59 -0.82 30.09
CA ARG A 233 22.81 -1.11 28.87
C ARG A 233 21.74 -2.17 29.13
N LYS A 234 22.08 -3.23 29.88
CA LYS A 234 21.10 -4.23 30.31
C LYS A 234 20.00 -3.59 31.15
N GLY A 235 20.34 -2.77 32.14
CA GLY A 235 19.35 -2.05 32.94
C GLY A 235 18.43 -1.16 32.11
N ALA A 236 18.94 -0.49 31.07
CA ALA A 236 18.12 0.29 30.15
C ALA A 236 17.15 -0.57 29.34
N TRP A 237 17.60 -1.74 28.84
CA TRP A 237 16.71 -2.70 28.18
C TRP A 237 15.66 -3.29 29.13
N ASP A 238 16.05 -3.65 30.35
CA ASP A 238 15.13 -4.17 31.37
C ASP A 238 14.03 -3.14 31.71
N SER A 239 14.37 -1.85 31.79
CA SER A 239 13.40 -0.77 31.97
C SER A 239 12.41 -0.65 30.81
N VAL A 240 12.89 -0.78 29.57
CA VAL A 240 12.03 -0.77 28.37
C VAL A 240 11.12 -2.00 28.35
N ASP A 241 11.63 -3.16 28.73
CA ASP A 241 10.83 -4.39 28.87
C ASP A 241 9.69 -4.24 29.88
N ASN A 242 9.97 -3.66 31.05
CA ASN A 242 8.96 -3.42 32.07
C ASN A 242 7.88 -2.45 31.58
N LEU A 243 8.30 -1.36 30.91
CA LEU A 243 7.37 -0.39 30.32
C LEU A 243 6.49 -1.04 29.22
N HIS A 244 7.05 -1.92 28.39
CA HIS A 244 6.27 -2.64 27.39
C HIS A 244 5.24 -3.58 28.01
N VAL A 245 5.59 -4.25 29.12
CA VAL A 245 4.63 -5.08 29.86
C VAL A 245 3.48 -4.23 30.39
N GLU A 246 3.76 -3.05 30.96
CA GLU A 246 2.73 -2.12 31.44
C GLU A 246 1.75 -1.69 30.33
N TYR A 247 2.26 -1.37 29.13
CA TYR A 247 1.39 -1.08 27.98
C TYR A 247 0.60 -2.32 27.53
N LEU A 248 1.22 -3.49 27.46
CA LEU A 248 0.53 -4.70 27.03
C LEU A 248 -0.54 -5.15 28.03
N GLU A 249 -0.32 -4.95 29.32
CA GLU A 249 -1.32 -5.17 30.37
C GLU A 249 -2.55 -4.29 30.13
N GLY A 250 -2.38 -2.97 29.97
CA GLY A 250 -3.50 -2.08 29.69
C GLY A 250 -4.19 -2.35 28.35
N ILE A 251 -3.44 -2.69 27.29
CA ILE A 251 -4.06 -3.12 26.02
C ILE A 251 -4.92 -4.36 26.23
N LYS A 252 -4.38 -5.37 26.93
CA LYS A 252 -5.08 -6.62 27.18
C LYS A 252 -6.35 -6.41 27.99
N GLU A 253 -6.29 -5.60 29.04
CA GLU A 253 -7.46 -5.25 29.85
C GLU A 253 -8.58 -4.61 29.00
N LEU A 254 -8.22 -3.65 28.13
CA LEU A 254 -9.20 -2.99 27.26
C LEU A 254 -9.78 -3.93 26.19
N VAL A 255 -8.93 -4.79 25.59
CA VAL A 255 -9.37 -5.79 24.61
C VAL A 255 -10.30 -6.82 25.25
N ASP A 256 -9.94 -7.35 26.42
CA ASP A 256 -10.75 -8.34 27.14
C ASP A 256 -12.09 -7.75 27.60
N ALA A 257 -12.09 -6.48 28.03
CA ALA A 257 -13.32 -5.76 28.36
C ALA A 257 -14.23 -5.56 27.14
N ASN A 258 -13.66 -5.16 25.99
CA ASN A 258 -14.41 -4.96 24.75
C ASN A 258 -15.02 -6.29 24.25
N ALA A 259 -14.24 -7.38 24.27
CA ALA A 259 -14.70 -8.72 23.87
C ALA A 259 -15.83 -9.26 24.76
N SER A 260 -15.81 -8.95 26.06
CA SER A 260 -16.84 -9.39 27.01
C SER A 260 -18.21 -8.72 26.80
N THR A 261 -18.28 -7.67 25.99
CA THR A 261 -19.51 -6.89 25.77
C THR A 261 -20.41 -7.49 24.66
N TYR A 262 -19.95 -8.54 23.95
CA TYR A 262 -20.67 -9.11 22.80
C TYR A 262 -20.63 -10.64 22.77
N PRO A 263 -21.73 -11.35 23.10
CA PRO A 263 -21.86 -12.77 22.80
C PRO A 263 -22.03 -12.98 21.28
N SER A 264 -21.31 -13.95 20.72
CA SER A 264 -21.33 -14.37 19.32
C SER A 264 -22.76 -14.57 18.78
N GLN A 265 -23.14 -13.87 17.71
CA GLN A 265 -24.39 -14.15 16.96
C GLN A 265 -24.08 -14.94 15.67
N GLU A 266 -24.75 -16.09 15.52
CA GLU A 266 -24.87 -16.87 14.28
C GLU A 266 -25.75 -16.14 13.25
N GLU A 267 -25.41 -16.27 11.96
CA GLU A 267 -26.07 -15.64 10.81
C GLU A 267 -27.35 -16.40 10.37
N ASP A 268 -28.44 -15.68 10.10
CA ASP A 268 -29.70 -16.22 9.52
C ASP A 268 -30.10 -15.41 8.27
N THR A 269 -30.44 -16.11 7.17
CA THR A 269 -30.80 -15.56 5.84
C THR A 269 -32.31 -15.48 5.58
N ILE A 270 -32.81 -14.45 4.88
CA ILE A 270 -34.22 -14.32 4.42
C ILE A 270 -34.33 -13.84 2.95
N GLU A 271 -35.19 -14.48 2.14
CA GLU A 271 -35.58 -14.10 0.76
C GLU A 271 -36.91 -13.31 0.67
N VAL A 272 -37.08 -12.45 -0.35
CA VAL A 272 -38.33 -11.72 -0.68
C VAL A 272 -38.60 -11.69 -2.20
N THR A 273 -39.88 -11.80 -2.60
CA THR A 273 -40.37 -11.74 -4.00
C THR A 273 -41.38 -10.58 -4.22
N VAL A 274 -41.44 -10.02 -5.44
CA VAL A 274 -42.31 -8.88 -5.86
C VAL A 274 -43.07 -9.18 -7.18
N SER A 275 -44.22 -8.55 -7.44
CA SER A 275 -44.98 -8.59 -8.73
C SER A 275 -45.60 -7.23 -9.15
N SER A 276 -46.04 -7.11 -10.42
CA SER A 276 -46.16 -5.88 -11.28
C SER A 276 -47.44 -5.79 -12.18
N ASN A 277 -47.75 -4.61 -12.81
CA ASN A 277 -48.18 -4.43 -14.26
C ASN A 277 -48.78 -3.05 -14.74
N SER A 278 -48.55 -2.66 -16.03
CA SER A 278 -49.55 -2.37 -17.13
C SER A 278 -49.04 -1.56 -18.39
N ASN A 279 -49.81 -1.53 -19.51
CA ASN A 279 -49.38 -1.72 -20.93
C ASN A 279 -49.50 -0.55 -21.97
N ALA A 280 -49.55 0.74 -21.62
CA ALA A 280 -49.70 1.83 -22.62
C ALA A 280 -48.37 2.38 -23.21
N ALA A 281 -47.21 1.89 -22.75
CA ALA A 281 -45.88 2.44 -23.05
C ALA A 281 -45.18 1.85 -24.30
N THR A 282 -45.89 1.05 -25.09
CA THR A 282 -45.28 0.04 -25.96
C THR A 282 -44.95 0.55 -27.38
N GLU A 283 -45.74 1.47 -27.94
CA GLU A 283 -45.52 1.99 -29.31
C GLU A 283 -44.53 3.16 -29.38
N ALA A 284 -44.51 4.06 -28.38
CA ALA A 284 -43.53 5.15 -28.31
C ALA A 284 -42.08 4.65 -28.09
N LYS A 285 -41.93 3.45 -27.52
CA LYS A 285 -40.63 2.81 -27.30
C LYS A 285 -39.95 2.36 -28.59
N GLU A 286 -40.69 1.85 -29.57
CA GLU A 286 -40.07 1.25 -30.77
C GLU A 286 -39.36 2.28 -31.67
N ILE A 287 -39.94 3.48 -31.82
CA ILE A 287 -39.33 4.57 -32.61
C ILE A 287 -38.10 5.15 -31.91
N ALA A 288 -38.15 5.31 -30.58
CA ALA A 288 -37.01 5.77 -29.79
C ALA A 288 -35.84 4.78 -29.83
N VAL A 289 -36.12 3.48 -29.82
CA VAL A 289 -35.12 2.40 -29.86
C VAL A 289 -34.36 2.38 -31.19
N ALA A 290 -35.04 2.58 -32.34
CA ALA A 290 -34.40 2.59 -33.65
C ALA A 290 -33.41 3.76 -33.83
N SER A 291 -33.78 4.96 -33.36
CA SER A 291 -32.90 6.15 -33.41
C SER A 291 -31.66 5.98 -32.53
N LEU A 292 -31.84 5.37 -31.35
CA LEU A 292 -30.76 5.13 -30.39
C LEU A 292 -29.73 4.13 -30.92
N LYS A 293 -30.17 3.10 -31.66
CA LYS A 293 -29.27 2.16 -32.34
C LYS A 293 -28.40 2.82 -33.41
N ALA A 294 -28.96 3.73 -34.21
CA ALA A 294 -28.21 4.40 -35.27
C ALA A 294 -27.14 5.37 -34.71
N ALA A 295 -27.50 6.19 -33.73
CA ALA A 295 -26.57 7.13 -33.09
C ALA A 295 -25.39 6.41 -32.42
N LYS A 296 -25.68 5.27 -31.80
CA LYS A 296 -24.70 4.52 -31.04
C LYS A 296 -23.73 3.79 -31.99
N ALA A 297 -24.15 3.32 -33.18
CA ALA A 297 -23.28 2.65 -34.16
C ALA A 297 -22.20 3.61 -34.68
N GLN A 298 -22.54 4.89 -34.76
CA GLN A 298 -21.61 5.97 -35.09
C GLN A 298 -20.57 6.19 -33.98
N GLN A 299 -20.96 6.12 -32.71
CA GLN A 299 -20.03 6.23 -31.56
C GLN A 299 -19.02 5.07 -31.51
N GLN A 300 -19.44 3.84 -31.79
CA GLN A 300 -18.52 2.69 -31.86
C GLN A 300 -17.47 2.85 -32.97
N ALA A 301 -17.89 3.31 -34.15
CA ALA A 301 -16.97 3.53 -35.28
C ALA A 301 -15.90 4.58 -34.96
N VAL A 302 -16.24 5.62 -34.20
CA VAL A 302 -15.29 6.64 -33.74
C VAL A 302 -14.31 6.06 -32.72
N LEU A 303 -14.79 5.30 -31.72
CA LEU A 303 -13.94 4.69 -30.69
C LEU A 303 -12.92 3.69 -31.27
N VAL A 304 -13.33 2.87 -32.24
CA VAL A 304 -12.42 1.92 -32.91
C VAL A 304 -11.29 2.65 -33.65
N ARG A 305 -11.59 3.75 -34.33
CA ARG A 305 -10.56 4.57 -34.99
C ARG A 305 -9.60 5.21 -33.99
N THR A 306 -10.12 5.71 -32.87
CA THR A 306 -9.31 6.26 -31.77
C THR A 306 -8.36 5.22 -31.20
N ILE A 307 -8.82 3.99 -30.94
CA ILE A 307 -7.98 2.88 -30.46
C ILE A 307 -6.86 2.57 -31.45
N HIS A 308 -7.17 2.52 -32.75
CA HIS A 308 -6.18 2.21 -33.79
C HIS A 308 -5.09 3.30 -33.90
N SER A 309 -5.48 4.57 -33.83
CA SER A 309 -4.56 5.70 -33.82
C SER A 309 -3.63 5.68 -32.59
N LEU A 310 -4.20 5.45 -31.40
CA LEU A 310 -3.44 5.37 -30.16
C LEU A 310 -2.49 4.17 -30.13
N ASN A 311 -2.88 3.02 -30.67
CA ASN A 311 -2.01 1.86 -30.84
C ASN A 311 -0.79 2.21 -31.71
N THR A 312 -1.00 2.92 -32.82
CA THR A 312 0.08 3.30 -33.74
C THR A 312 1.06 4.26 -33.05
N SER A 313 0.54 5.25 -32.31
CA SER A 313 1.35 6.16 -31.49
C SER A 313 2.16 5.40 -30.43
N MET A 314 1.51 4.48 -29.70
CA MET A 314 2.16 3.68 -28.66
C MET A 314 3.32 2.83 -29.21
N VAL A 315 3.18 2.25 -30.40
CA VAL A 315 4.25 1.48 -31.05
C VAL A 315 5.47 2.37 -31.34
N ALA A 316 5.24 3.61 -31.80
CA ALA A 316 6.31 4.57 -32.03
C ALA A 316 7.03 4.95 -30.72
N THR A 317 6.28 5.27 -29.65
CA THR A 317 6.83 5.61 -28.33
C THR A 317 7.56 4.44 -27.68
N THR A 318 7.09 3.20 -27.87
CA THR A 318 7.77 1.98 -27.39
C THR A 318 9.16 1.83 -28.01
N SER A 319 9.30 2.18 -29.30
CA SER A 319 10.59 2.12 -30.00
C SER A 319 11.57 3.16 -29.46
N SER A 320 11.09 4.38 -29.16
CA SER A 320 11.90 5.42 -28.50
C SER A 320 12.37 4.95 -27.11
N TYR A 321 11.43 4.52 -26.28
CA TYR A 321 11.69 4.04 -24.92
C TYR A 321 12.71 2.89 -24.87
N LYS A 322 12.64 1.92 -25.79
CA LYS A 322 13.63 0.82 -25.87
C LYS A 322 15.04 1.33 -26.19
N LYS A 323 15.17 2.35 -27.05
CA LYS A 323 16.46 2.94 -27.41
C LYS A 323 17.06 3.71 -26.24
N SER A 324 16.29 4.57 -25.56
CA SER A 324 16.79 5.30 -24.38
C SER A 324 17.11 4.39 -23.21
N ALA A 325 16.34 3.33 -22.98
CA ALA A 325 16.66 2.30 -21.98
C ALA A 325 18.01 1.63 -22.24
N SER A 326 18.32 1.29 -23.50
CA SER A 326 19.61 0.72 -23.89
C SER A 326 20.77 1.72 -23.73
N SER A 327 20.55 2.98 -24.10
CA SER A 327 21.50 4.08 -23.91
C SER A 327 21.83 4.29 -22.43
N TYR A 328 20.80 4.37 -21.58
CA TYR A 328 20.94 4.52 -20.14
C TYR A 328 21.75 3.39 -19.50
N ARG A 329 21.44 2.12 -19.83
CA ARG A 329 22.20 0.96 -19.34
C ARG A 329 23.67 1.03 -19.74
N SER A 330 23.95 1.44 -20.97
CA SER A 330 25.32 1.60 -21.48
C SER A 330 26.07 2.69 -20.73
N ALA A 331 25.45 3.85 -20.51
CA ALA A 331 26.02 4.96 -19.74
C ALA A 331 26.29 4.59 -18.28
N ARG A 332 25.35 3.89 -17.61
CA ARG A 332 25.51 3.40 -16.23
C ARG A 332 26.69 2.43 -16.10
N ASN A 333 26.82 1.50 -17.04
CA ASN A 333 27.93 0.54 -17.06
C ASN A 333 29.28 1.24 -17.26
N ASN A 334 29.33 2.25 -18.14
CA ASN A 334 30.52 3.06 -18.35
C ASN A 334 30.89 3.86 -17.09
N TRP A 335 29.93 4.54 -16.47
CA TRP A 335 30.13 5.29 -15.22
C TRP A 335 30.70 4.40 -14.11
N SER A 336 30.14 3.20 -13.93
CA SER A 336 30.63 2.23 -12.94
C SER A 336 32.08 1.77 -13.20
N LYS A 337 32.50 1.66 -14.47
CA LYS A 337 33.90 1.35 -14.83
C LYS A 337 34.83 2.55 -14.55
N VAL A 338 34.41 3.75 -14.94
CA VAL A 338 35.18 5.00 -14.74
C VAL A 338 35.32 5.32 -13.25
N ARG A 339 34.27 5.17 -12.45
CA ARG A 339 34.30 5.36 -10.99
C ARG A 339 35.32 4.45 -10.31
N ARG A 340 35.33 3.15 -10.65
CA ARG A 340 36.33 2.20 -10.11
C ARG A 340 37.76 2.59 -10.49
N THR A 341 37.97 3.05 -11.71
CA THR A 341 39.27 3.51 -12.20
C THR A 341 39.72 4.78 -11.48
N PHE A 342 38.80 5.74 -11.30
CA PHE A 342 39.01 6.95 -10.53
C PHE A 342 39.39 6.63 -9.08
N SER A 343 38.64 5.77 -8.39
CA SER A 343 38.95 5.36 -7.01
C SER A 343 40.32 4.69 -6.89
N ARG A 344 40.71 3.83 -7.84
CA ARG A 344 42.05 3.21 -7.86
C ARG A 344 43.16 4.23 -8.09
N THR A 345 42.92 5.23 -8.94
CA THR A 345 43.90 6.29 -9.25
C THR A 345 44.03 7.28 -8.10
N ALA A 346 42.92 7.62 -7.43
CA ALA A 346 42.90 8.45 -6.22
C ALA A 346 43.71 7.82 -5.07
N ARG A 347 43.64 6.49 -4.90
CA ARG A 347 44.47 5.77 -3.92
C ARG A 347 45.97 5.78 -4.26
N LYS A 348 46.34 5.93 -5.54
CA LYS A 348 47.74 6.03 -6.01
C LYS A 348 48.28 7.47 -6.00
N PHE A 349 47.50 8.44 -5.51
CA PHE A 349 47.79 9.88 -5.64
C PHE A 349 49.00 10.38 -4.83
N GLY A 350 49.70 9.52 -4.09
CA GLY A 350 50.96 9.87 -3.43
C GLY A 350 52.15 10.17 -4.36
N ARG A 351 52.07 9.97 -5.69
CA ARG A 351 53.21 10.17 -6.60
C ARG A 351 52.98 10.84 -7.98
N ASN A 352 51.74 11.09 -8.46
CA ASN A 352 51.54 11.68 -9.81
C ASN A 352 50.27 12.53 -9.93
N SER A 353 50.40 13.86 -9.82
CA SER A 353 49.29 14.84 -9.83
C SER A 353 48.56 14.95 -11.18
N SER A 354 49.24 14.75 -12.31
CA SER A 354 48.69 14.93 -13.66
C SER A 354 47.72 13.81 -14.10
N GLN A 355 47.98 12.56 -13.71
CA GLN A 355 47.12 11.41 -14.05
C GLN A 355 45.78 11.47 -13.32
N TYR A 356 45.77 11.95 -12.09
CA TYR A 356 44.54 12.17 -11.33
C TYR A 356 43.67 13.28 -11.91
N LYS A 357 44.27 14.41 -12.34
CA LYS A 357 43.51 15.48 -13.01
C LYS A 357 42.80 14.95 -14.27
N LYS A 358 43.49 14.13 -15.08
CA LYS A 358 42.87 13.47 -16.25
C LYS A 358 41.75 12.52 -15.84
N ALA A 359 41.98 11.65 -14.85
CA ALA A 359 40.97 10.70 -14.37
C ALA A 359 39.74 11.40 -13.78
N TYR A 360 39.92 12.52 -13.08
CA TYR A 360 38.84 13.33 -12.53
C TYR A 360 37.99 13.98 -13.62
N THR A 361 38.61 14.54 -14.66
CA THR A 361 37.87 15.10 -15.81
C THR A 361 37.05 14.01 -16.51
N THR A 362 37.63 12.83 -16.77
CA THR A 362 36.90 11.69 -17.36
C THR A 362 35.74 11.24 -16.47
N TYR A 363 35.94 11.19 -15.15
CA TYR A 363 34.87 10.90 -14.19
C TYR A 363 33.72 11.92 -14.26
N LYS A 364 34.05 13.22 -14.32
CA LYS A 364 33.05 14.29 -14.41
C LYS A 364 32.25 14.20 -15.71
N THR A 365 32.89 13.95 -16.85
CA THR A 365 32.22 13.76 -18.15
C THR A 365 31.28 12.56 -18.10
N ALA A 366 31.75 11.40 -17.64
CA ALA A 366 30.91 10.20 -17.55
C ALA A 366 29.71 10.36 -16.59
N ARG A 367 29.87 11.14 -15.52
CA ARG A 367 28.76 11.48 -14.62
C ARG A 367 27.71 12.33 -15.34
N ASN A 368 28.12 13.34 -16.08
CA ASN A 368 27.20 14.21 -16.81
C ASN A 368 26.47 13.44 -17.91
N GLU A 369 27.16 12.59 -18.67
CA GLU A 369 26.55 11.71 -19.68
C GLU A 369 25.49 10.77 -19.06
N MET A 370 25.80 10.20 -17.88
CA MET A 370 24.85 9.37 -17.15
C MET A 370 23.61 10.17 -16.70
N GLN A 371 23.79 11.41 -16.24
CA GLN A 371 22.69 12.28 -15.84
C GLN A 371 21.80 12.66 -17.04
N SER A 372 22.40 13.00 -18.18
CA SER A 372 21.66 13.28 -19.42
C SER A 372 20.88 12.07 -19.90
N ALA A 373 21.51 10.89 -19.99
CA ALA A 373 20.85 9.66 -20.40
C ALA A 373 19.75 9.23 -19.41
N SER A 374 19.91 9.52 -18.11
CA SER A 374 18.88 9.28 -17.11
C SER A 374 17.66 10.17 -17.31
N LYS A 375 17.86 11.44 -17.67
CA LYS A 375 16.77 12.38 -17.92
C LYS A 375 15.99 12.01 -19.17
N GLU A 376 16.68 11.70 -20.26
CA GLU A 376 16.07 11.25 -21.52
C GLU A 376 15.26 9.95 -21.32
N TYR A 377 15.82 8.97 -20.58
CA TYR A 377 15.10 7.76 -20.22
C TYR A 377 13.83 8.03 -19.40
N GLN A 378 13.87 9.00 -18.47
CA GLN A 378 12.70 9.37 -17.67
C GLN A 378 11.62 10.04 -18.53
N GLU A 379 12.01 10.92 -19.45
CA GLU A 379 11.10 11.59 -20.38
C GLU A 379 10.40 10.57 -21.30
N ASP A 380 11.15 9.69 -21.96
CA ASP A 380 10.60 8.62 -22.81
C ASP A 380 9.72 7.64 -22.02
N ARG A 381 10.11 7.31 -20.78
CA ARG A 381 9.31 6.43 -19.90
C ARG A 381 7.96 7.07 -19.59
N ASN A 382 7.94 8.38 -19.34
CA ASN A 382 6.72 9.13 -19.04
C ASN A 382 5.83 9.20 -20.29
N GLU A 383 6.40 9.51 -21.45
CA GLU A 383 5.67 9.54 -22.72
C GLU A 383 5.05 8.17 -23.05
N PHE A 384 5.80 7.08 -22.86
CA PHE A 384 5.31 5.72 -23.06
C PHE A 384 4.15 5.38 -22.11
N LYS A 385 4.25 5.78 -20.83
CA LYS A 385 3.17 5.60 -19.84
C LYS A 385 1.91 6.37 -20.24
N SER A 386 2.04 7.63 -20.64
CA SER A 386 0.91 8.46 -21.09
C SER A 386 0.23 7.85 -22.32
N ALA A 387 1.01 7.40 -23.32
CA ALA A 387 0.46 6.76 -24.51
C ALA A 387 -0.30 5.46 -24.17
N ARG A 388 0.23 4.65 -23.25
CA ARG A 388 -0.42 3.41 -22.78
C ARG A 388 -1.71 3.69 -22.01
N ALA A 389 -1.73 4.72 -21.16
CA ALA A 389 -2.92 5.12 -20.41
C ALA A 389 -4.05 5.58 -21.36
N SER A 390 -3.74 6.44 -22.33
CA SER A 390 -4.72 6.87 -23.34
C SER A 390 -5.29 5.69 -24.13
N MET A 391 -4.46 4.71 -24.50
CA MET A 391 -4.92 3.50 -25.18
C MET A 391 -5.87 2.67 -24.28
N ASN A 392 -5.53 2.46 -23.01
CA ASN A 392 -6.36 1.68 -22.09
C ASN A 392 -7.71 2.35 -21.83
N GLN A 393 -7.74 3.67 -21.67
CA GLN A 393 -8.98 4.43 -21.54
C GLN A 393 -9.86 4.27 -22.78
N ALA A 394 -9.28 4.37 -23.98
CA ALA A 394 -10.03 4.18 -25.23
C ALA A 394 -10.58 2.74 -25.35
N LYS A 395 -9.83 1.72 -24.93
CA LYS A 395 -10.30 0.32 -24.88
C LYS A 395 -11.45 0.13 -23.90
N GLN A 396 -11.37 0.72 -22.71
CA GLN A 396 -12.43 0.64 -21.71
C GLN A 396 -13.70 1.32 -22.21
N GLN A 397 -13.59 2.51 -22.80
CA GLN A 397 -14.72 3.19 -23.44
C GLN A 397 -15.36 2.33 -24.53
N TRP A 398 -14.55 1.63 -25.33
CA TRP A 398 -15.07 0.70 -26.33
C TRP A 398 -15.75 -0.52 -25.71
N LYS A 399 -15.18 -1.11 -24.66
CA LYS A 399 -15.76 -2.25 -23.94
C LYS A 399 -17.09 -1.88 -23.29
N THR A 400 -17.15 -0.79 -22.53
CA THR A 400 -18.38 -0.29 -21.92
C THR A 400 -19.42 0.08 -22.96
N ALA A 401 -19.00 0.70 -24.07
CA ALA A 401 -19.90 0.90 -25.19
C ALA A 401 -20.48 -0.45 -25.63
N ASN A 402 -19.62 -1.44 -25.94
CA ASN A 402 -19.99 -2.79 -26.41
C ASN A 402 -20.89 -3.58 -25.45
N GLU A 403 -20.65 -3.55 -24.15
CA GLU A 403 -21.46 -4.22 -23.14
C GLU A 403 -22.85 -3.60 -23.05
N GLY A 404 -22.92 -2.27 -23.00
CA GLY A 404 -24.19 -1.56 -23.07
C GLY A 404 -24.95 -1.83 -24.37
N TRP A 405 -24.31 -2.34 -25.43
CA TRP A 405 -25.00 -2.82 -26.63
C TRP A 405 -25.58 -4.20 -26.50
N SER A 406 -24.82 -5.14 -25.94
CA SER A 406 -25.30 -6.49 -25.65
C SER A 406 -26.51 -6.45 -24.72
N GLU A 407 -26.48 -5.59 -23.70
CA GLU A 407 -27.60 -5.39 -22.78
C GLU A 407 -28.82 -4.79 -23.47
N MET A 408 -28.63 -3.81 -24.35
CA MET A 408 -29.74 -3.25 -25.13
C MET A 408 -30.32 -4.26 -26.14
N ALA A 409 -29.49 -5.10 -26.75
CA ALA A 409 -29.94 -6.17 -27.64
C ALA A 409 -30.70 -7.26 -26.88
N ALA A 410 -30.27 -7.60 -25.66
CA ALA A 410 -30.96 -8.51 -24.76
C ALA A 410 -32.29 -7.94 -24.25
N ALA A 411 -32.31 -6.63 -23.94
CA ALA A 411 -33.52 -5.91 -23.57
C ALA A 411 -34.52 -5.88 -24.72
N GLU A 412 -34.06 -5.63 -25.95
CA GLU A 412 -34.90 -5.70 -27.17
C GLU A 412 -35.45 -7.11 -27.41
N ALA A 413 -34.64 -8.16 -27.28
CA ALA A 413 -35.08 -9.54 -27.43
C ALA A 413 -36.15 -9.92 -26.39
N THR A 414 -35.95 -9.48 -25.13
CA THR A 414 -36.92 -9.68 -24.05
C THR A 414 -38.22 -8.92 -24.30
N LEU A 415 -38.13 -7.69 -24.81
CA LEU A 415 -39.30 -6.86 -25.13
C LEU A 415 -40.12 -7.45 -26.28
N LEU A 416 -39.46 -8.03 -27.28
CA LEU A 416 -40.10 -8.73 -28.39
C LEU A 416 -40.73 -10.07 -27.97
N ALA A 417 -40.17 -10.75 -26.96
CA ALA A 417 -40.70 -12.01 -26.43
C ALA A 417 -41.88 -11.84 -25.44
N SER A 418 -42.05 -10.65 -24.87
CA SER A 418 -43.14 -10.31 -23.94
C SER A 418 -44.43 -9.79 -24.63
N LYS A 419 -44.44 -9.73 -25.97
CA LYS A 419 -45.59 -9.43 -26.82
C LYS A 419 -46.16 -10.73 -27.38
#